data_AF-K1RJ73-F1
#
_entry.id   AF-K1RJ73-F1
#
_cell.length_a   1.000
_cell.length_b   1.000
_cell.length_c   1.000
_cell.angle_alpha   90.00
_cell.angle_beta   90.00
_cell.angle_gamma   90.00
#
_symmetry.space_group_name_H-M   'P 1'
#
loop_
_entity.id
_entity.type
_entity.pdbx_description
1 polymer ?
#
loop_
_entity_poly.entity_id
_entity_poly.type
_entity_poly.pdbx_seq_one_letter_code
_entity_poly.pdbx_strand_id
1 'polypeptide(L)'
;MSLLKSRFTPSSRRLLKKYEDEYYNKKCLKSKAQIEEARQIIPGGVQHNLAFNYPFPLVFTKAEGAYLYDVDGNKYFDFLQAGGPTVLGSNPKAVREQVID
;
A
#
# COMPACT_ATOMS: atom_id res chain seq x y z
N MET A 1 13.38 10.76 25.84
CA MET A 1 12.52 10.74 24.64
C MET A 1 13.11 11.63 23.52
N SER A 2 14.31 11.29 23.00
CA SER A 2 15.05 12.20 22.09
C SER A 2 16.16 11.52 21.25
N LEU A 3 15.87 10.41 20.56
CA LEU A 3 16.90 9.74 19.73
C LEU A 3 16.51 9.50 18.26
N LEU A 4 15.32 9.93 17.81
CA LEU A 4 14.86 9.69 16.43
C LEU A 4 14.67 10.94 15.56
N LYS A 5 14.84 12.15 16.09
CA LYS A 5 14.62 13.40 15.31
C LYS A 5 15.76 13.77 14.35
N SER A 6 16.89 13.07 14.36
CA SER A 6 18.14 13.54 13.72
C SER A 6 18.49 12.91 12.36
N ARG A 7 17.69 12.00 11.79
CA ARG A 7 18.11 11.24 10.59
C ARG A 7 17.62 11.76 9.23
N PHE A 8 16.71 12.73 9.18
CA PHE A 8 16.27 13.33 7.92
C PHE A 8 16.82 14.74 7.77
N THR A 9 17.79 14.88 6.85
CA THR A 9 18.31 16.17 6.43
C THR A 9 17.18 17.02 5.83
N PRO A 10 17.30 18.36 5.84
CA PRO A 10 16.33 19.23 5.20
C PRO A 10 16.09 18.89 3.71
N SER A 11 17.12 18.40 3.01
CA SER A 11 17.00 17.96 1.61
C SER A 11 16.15 16.69 1.48
N SER A 12 16.34 15.69 2.35
CA SER A 12 15.53 14.47 2.34
C SER A 12 14.05 14.75 2.63
N ARG A 13 13.74 15.66 3.56
CA ARG A 13 12.35 16.06 3.85
C ARG A 13 11.67 16.70 2.64
N ARG A 14 12.38 17.58 1.94
CA ARG A 14 11.87 18.22 0.72
C ARG A 14 11.60 17.20 -0.39
N LEU A 15 12.47 16.21 -0.55
CA LEU A 15 12.30 15.14 -1.54
C LEU A 15 11.11 14.24 -1.21
N LEU A 16 10.98 13.83 0.07
CA LEU A 16 9.81 13.06 0.53
C LEU A 16 8.52 13.84 0.29
N LYS A 17 8.49 15.12 0.65
CA LYS A 17 7.33 15.99 0.43
C LYS A 17 6.95 16.09 -1.04
N LYS A 18 7.95 16.29 -1.92
CA LYS A 18 7.73 16.27 -3.37
C LYS A 18 7.14 14.93 -3.85
N TYR A 19 7.63 13.80 -3.31
CA TYR A 19 7.10 12.48 -3.67
C TYR A 19 5.67 12.26 -3.17
N GLU A 20 5.36 12.65 -1.93
CA GLU A 20 3.99 12.64 -1.40
C GLU A 20 3.04 13.45 -2.30
N ASP A 21 3.46 14.66 -2.70
CA ASP A 21 2.61 15.56 -3.46
C ASP A 21 2.45 15.09 -4.93
N GLU A 22 3.53 14.66 -5.59
CA GLU A 22 3.50 14.27 -7.00
C GLU A 22 2.95 12.85 -7.23
N TYR A 23 3.13 11.95 -6.26
CA TYR A 23 2.68 10.56 -6.37
C TYR A 23 1.39 10.34 -5.60
N TYR A 24 1.41 10.37 -4.26
CA TYR A 24 0.24 10.03 -3.45
C TYR A 24 -0.93 11.00 -3.68
N ASN A 25 -0.68 12.31 -3.59
CA ASN A 25 -1.75 13.31 -3.66
C ASN A 25 -2.27 13.56 -5.09
N LYS A 26 -1.62 13.03 -6.14
CA LYS A 26 -2.08 13.15 -7.53
C LYS A 26 -2.56 11.84 -8.14
N LYS A 27 -1.94 10.72 -7.76
CA LYS A 27 -2.18 9.42 -8.40
C LYS A 27 -2.93 8.41 -7.52
N CYS A 28 -3.12 8.67 -6.23
CA CYS A 28 -3.73 7.72 -5.30
C CYS A 28 -4.99 8.33 -4.62
N LEU A 29 -5.78 9.09 -5.37
CA LEU A 29 -6.91 9.89 -4.85
C LEU A 29 -8.07 9.02 -4.37
N LYS A 30 -8.41 7.97 -5.12
CA LYS A 30 -9.48 7.04 -4.75
C LYS A 30 -9.08 6.22 -3.53
N SER A 31 -7.82 5.76 -3.47
CA SER A 31 -7.27 5.09 -2.29
C SER A 31 -7.43 5.97 -1.05
N LYS A 32 -7.06 7.26 -1.14
CA LYS A 32 -7.22 8.22 -0.03
C LYS A 32 -8.67 8.33 0.43
N ALA A 33 -9.60 8.54 -0.51
CA ALA A 33 -11.02 8.70 -0.19
C ALA A 33 -11.60 7.47 0.51
N GLN A 34 -11.27 6.26 0.03
CA GLN A 34 -11.74 5.02 0.65
C GLN A 34 -11.15 4.78 2.04
N ILE A 35 -9.89 5.15 2.28
CA ILE A 35 -9.30 5.09 3.62
C ILE A 35 -9.96 6.11 4.56
N GLU A 36 -10.26 7.31 4.10
CA GLU A 36 -10.95 8.33 4.91
C GLU A 36 -12.35 7.88 5.33
N GLU A 37 -13.07 7.20 4.42
CA GLU A 37 -14.34 6.52 4.72
C GLU A 37 -14.16 5.36 5.69
N ALA A 38 -13.20 4.46 5.43
CA ALA A 38 -12.93 3.31 6.29
C ALA A 38 -12.58 3.72 7.72
N ARG A 39 -11.88 4.85 7.90
CA ARG A 39 -11.53 5.39 9.24
C ARG A 39 -12.75 5.77 10.09
N GLN A 40 -13.93 5.94 9.50
CA GLN A 40 -15.16 6.22 10.25
C GLN A 40 -15.67 5.00 11.03
N ILE A 41 -15.30 3.79 10.59
CA ILE A 41 -15.85 2.52 11.11
C ILE A 41 -14.77 1.51 11.54
N ILE A 42 -13.56 1.59 10.96
CA ILE A 42 -12.41 0.76 11.29
C ILE A 42 -11.36 1.64 11.95
N PRO A 43 -10.87 1.32 13.17
CA PRO A 43 -9.81 2.07 13.82
C PRO A 43 -8.57 2.21 12.93
N GLY A 44 -8.24 3.44 12.53
CA GLY A 44 -7.13 3.72 11.63
C GLY A 44 -7.36 3.34 10.16
N GLY A 45 -8.58 2.89 9.80
CA GLY A 45 -8.98 2.58 8.42
C GLY A 45 -8.43 1.26 7.87
N VAL A 46 -7.75 0.45 8.69
CA VAL A 46 -7.14 -0.82 8.28
C VAL A 46 -7.28 -1.90 9.35
N GLN A 47 -7.27 -3.17 8.95
CA GLN A 47 -7.47 -4.32 9.84
C GLN A 47 -6.16 -5.01 10.29
N HIS A 48 -5.02 -4.64 9.69
CA HIS A 48 -3.73 -5.26 9.99
C HIS A 48 -2.62 -4.20 10.06
N ASN A 49 -1.63 -4.41 10.94
CA ASN A 49 -0.56 -3.44 11.19
C ASN A 49 0.33 -3.18 9.95
N LEU A 50 0.60 -4.19 9.11
CA LEU A 50 1.38 -4.02 7.88
C LEU A 50 0.70 -3.08 6.86
N ALA A 51 -0.61 -2.86 7.00
CA ALA A 51 -1.33 -1.93 6.13
C ALA A 51 -1.20 -0.47 6.59
N PHE A 52 -0.77 -0.20 7.82
CA PHE A 52 -0.49 1.17 8.28
C PHE A 52 0.72 1.73 7.52
N ASN A 53 0.45 2.57 6.53
CA ASN A 53 1.45 3.23 5.72
C ASN A 53 1.22 4.75 5.68
N TYR A 54 2.31 5.48 5.51
CA TYR A 54 2.31 6.93 5.39
C TYR A 54 2.61 7.32 3.92
N PRO A 55 1.92 8.32 3.33
CA PRO A 55 0.97 9.24 3.97
C PRO A 55 -0.42 8.63 4.25
N PHE A 56 -0.81 7.60 3.51
CA PHE A 56 -2.00 6.78 3.76
C PHE A 56 -1.84 5.40 3.09
N PRO A 57 -2.57 4.36 3.55
CA PRO A 57 -2.59 3.05 2.90
C PRO A 57 -3.14 3.12 1.47
N LEU A 58 -2.59 2.30 0.57
CA LEU A 58 -3.14 2.10 -0.77
C LEU A 58 -4.22 1.02 -0.73
N VAL A 59 -5.25 1.19 -1.57
CA VAL A 59 -6.34 0.21 -1.70
C VAL A 59 -6.14 -0.58 -2.99
N PHE A 60 -5.87 -1.88 -2.87
CA PHE A 60 -5.63 -2.76 -4.01
C PHE A 60 -6.91 -3.46 -4.47
N THR A 61 -7.13 -3.48 -5.79
CA THR A 61 -8.29 -4.12 -6.42
C THR A 61 -7.93 -5.41 -7.15
N LYS A 62 -6.64 -5.61 -7.48
CA LYS A 62 -6.16 -6.81 -8.15
C LYS A 62 -4.74 -7.17 -7.74
N ALA A 63 -4.49 -8.47 -7.62
CA ALA A 63 -3.15 -9.05 -7.44
C ALA A 63 -2.99 -10.24 -8.38
N GLU A 64 -1.93 -10.27 -9.19
CA GLU A 64 -1.67 -11.33 -10.16
C GLU A 64 -0.17 -11.49 -10.45
N GLY A 65 0.36 -12.70 -10.24
CA GLY A 65 1.79 -12.97 -10.34
C GLY A 65 2.58 -12.06 -9.39
N ALA A 66 3.57 -11.35 -9.92
CA ALA A 66 4.39 -10.41 -9.15
C ALA A 66 3.82 -8.98 -9.09
N TYR A 67 2.55 -8.79 -9.45
CA TYR A 67 1.97 -7.45 -9.62
C TYR A 67 0.75 -7.19 -8.73
N LEU A 68 0.68 -5.96 -8.22
CA LEU A 68 -0.53 -5.39 -7.60
C LEU A 68 -1.06 -4.23 -8.44
N TYR A 69 -2.36 -4.02 -8.39
CA TYR A 69 -3.05 -2.90 -9.02
C TYR A 69 -3.93 -2.21 -7.98
N ASP A 70 -3.74 -0.91 -7.79
CA ASP A 70 -4.57 -0.13 -6.88
C ASP A 70 -5.91 0.29 -7.52
N VAL A 71 -6.80 0.83 -6.70
CA VAL A 71 -8.11 1.35 -7.12
C VAL A 71 -8.00 2.56 -8.06
N ASP A 72 -6.84 3.21 -8.07
CA ASP A 72 -6.52 4.33 -8.95
C ASP A 72 -5.97 3.87 -10.32
N GLY A 73 -5.68 2.57 -10.48
CA GLY A 73 -5.18 1.95 -11.71
C GLY A 73 -3.65 1.93 -11.81
N ASN A 74 -2.92 2.29 -10.76
CA ASN A 74 -1.47 2.18 -10.70
C ASN A 74 -1.04 0.72 -10.57
N LYS A 75 0.04 0.34 -11.28
CA LYS A 75 0.63 -1.00 -11.24
C LYS A 75 1.93 -1.00 -10.43
N TYR A 76 2.09 -2.00 -9.58
CA TYR A 76 3.23 -2.15 -8.67
C TYR A 76 3.88 -3.53 -8.82
N PHE A 77 5.18 -3.61 -8.55
CA PHE A 77 5.85 -4.88 -8.26
C PHE A 77 5.65 -5.23 -6.78
N ASP A 78 5.16 -6.43 -6.50
CA ASP A 78 4.91 -6.91 -5.14
C ASP A 78 6.16 -7.52 -4.52
N PHE A 79 7.04 -6.68 -3.98
CA PHE A 79 8.20 -7.15 -3.21
C PHE A 79 7.86 -7.48 -1.75
N LEU A 80 6.70 -7.06 -1.25
CA LEU A 80 6.30 -7.31 0.14
C LEU A 80 5.73 -8.72 0.31
N GLN A 81 5.02 -9.23 -0.71
CA GLN A 81 4.44 -10.57 -0.78
C GLN A 81 3.66 -10.99 0.49
N ALA A 82 2.91 -10.05 1.07
CA ALA A 82 2.20 -10.23 2.35
C ALA A 82 3.09 -10.76 3.51
N GLY A 83 4.41 -10.54 3.45
CA GLY A 83 5.37 -11.10 4.41
C GLY A 83 5.81 -12.53 4.10
N GLY A 84 5.61 -13.03 2.86
CA GLY A 84 6.02 -14.36 2.41
C GLY A 84 4.91 -15.32 1.92
N PRO A 85 3.65 -15.28 2.40
CA PRO A 85 2.62 -16.23 1.97
C PRO A 85 2.37 -16.28 0.46
N THR A 86 2.58 -15.17 -0.25
CA THR A 86 2.43 -15.10 -1.71
C THR A 86 3.75 -15.33 -2.46
N VAL A 87 4.68 -16.11 -1.90
CA VAL A 87 6.02 -16.38 -2.50
C VAL A 87 5.97 -16.87 -3.95
N LEU A 88 4.94 -17.65 -4.32
CA LEU A 88 4.72 -18.15 -5.68
C LEU A 88 4.12 -17.09 -6.64
N GLY A 89 3.95 -15.86 -6.16
CA GLY A 89 3.13 -14.84 -6.79
C GLY A 89 1.67 -14.93 -6.36
N SER A 90 0.94 -13.83 -6.55
CA SER A 90 -0.49 -13.75 -6.28
C SER A 90 -1.30 -14.51 -7.32
N ASN A 91 -2.38 -15.15 -6.88
CA ASN A 91 -3.32 -15.88 -7.72
C ASN A 91 -2.72 -17.00 -8.62
N PRO A 92 -1.81 -17.85 -8.10
CA PRO A 92 -1.18 -18.88 -8.93
C PRO A 92 -2.20 -19.95 -9.33
N LYS A 93 -2.24 -20.29 -10.63
CA LYS A 93 -3.24 -21.20 -11.21
C LYS A 93 -3.34 -22.53 -10.44
N ALA A 94 -2.21 -23.14 -10.11
CA ALA A 94 -2.13 -24.40 -9.39
C ALA A 94 -2.77 -24.38 -7.99
N VAL A 95 -2.84 -23.21 -7.33
CA VAL A 95 -3.54 -23.05 -6.04
C VAL A 95 -4.98 -22.63 -6.28
N ARG A 96 -5.20 -21.64 -7.16
CA ARG A 96 -6.53 -21.09 -7.44
C ARG A 96 -7.52 -22.15 -7.90
N GLU A 97 -7.11 -23.04 -8.80
CA GLU A 97 -7.96 -24.11 -9.33
C GLU A 97 -8.36 -25.15 -8.28
N GLN A 98 -7.69 -25.18 -7.12
CA GLN A 98 -8.06 -26.06 -6.00
C GLN A 98 -9.03 -25.39 -5.02
N VAL A 99 -9.30 -24.08 -5.18
CA VAL A 99 -10.16 -23.29 -4.29
C VAL A 99 -11.47 -22.90 -4.97
N ILE A 100 -11.44 -22.72 -6.30
CA ILE A 100 -12.61 -22.36 -7.10
C ILE A 100 -13.28 -23.64 -7.58
N ASP A 101 -14.35 -24.05 -6.88
CA ASP A 101 -15.36 -25.00 -7.34
C ASP A 101 -16.50 -24.27 -8.07
#